data_AF-A0A929U2V5-F1
#
_entry.id   AF-A0A929U2V5-F1
#
_cell.length_a   1.000
_cell.length_b   1.000
_cell.length_c   1.000
_cell.angle_alpha   90.00
_cell.angle_beta   90.00
_cell.angle_gamma   90.00
#
_symmetry.space_group_name_H-M   'P 1'
#
loop_
_entity.id
_entity.type
_entity.pdbx_description
1 polymer ?
#
loop_
_entity_poly.entity_id
_entity_poly.type
_entity_poly.pdbx_seq_one_letter_code
_entity_poly.pdbx_strand_id
1 'polypeptide(L)'
;MMFSEDVLKKIFEKSFNDKVEKNYSVEPFICFSGKKRSMNYNPIDGCIIFSRKSGGRIGTIFLHNGSDVFFEINPESNSGCYVGLFLSELKKYIESSKKRTRRKFIAR
;
A
#
# COMPACT_ATOMS: atom_id res chain seq x y z
N MET A 1 -7.55 -3.03 9.60
CA MET A 1 -8.19 -2.92 8.27
C MET A 1 -7.49 -3.90 7.34
N MET A 2 -8.20 -4.72 6.55
CA MET A 2 -7.56 -5.62 5.57
C MET A 2 -7.81 -5.12 4.15
N PHE A 3 -6.73 -4.92 3.39
CA PHE A 3 -6.80 -4.59 1.97
C PHE A 3 -6.68 -5.86 1.14
N SER A 4 -7.43 -5.94 0.04
CA SER A 4 -7.27 -7.04 -0.91
C SER A 4 -6.01 -6.87 -1.75
N GLU A 5 -5.46 -8.00 -2.20
CA GLU A 5 -4.29 -8.05 -3.07
C GLU A 5 -4.48 -7.18 -4.32
N ASP A 6 -5.59 -7.33 -5.03
CA ASP A 6 -5.88 -6.57 -6.26
C ASP A 6 -5.87 -5.06 -6.06
N VAL A 7 -6.36 -4.58 -4.92
CA VAL A 7 -6.41 -3.15 -4.61
C VAL A 7 -5.00 -2.63 -4.39
N LEU A 8 -4.21 -3.31 -3.55
CA LEU A 8 -2.84 -2.90 -3.29
C LEU A 8 -1.98 -2.99 -4.55
N LYS A 9 -2.17 -4.02 -5.39
CA LYS A 9 -1.48 -4.18 -6.68
C LYS A 9 -1.75 -2.99 -7.60
N LYS A 10 -3.02 -2.62 -7.80
CA LYS A 10 -3.39 -1.47 -8.64
C LYS A 10 -2.78 -0.16 -8.14
N ILE A 11 -2.81 0.08 -6.83
CA ILE A 11 -2.23 1.28 -6.24
C ILE A 11 -0.70 1.27 -6.41
N PHE A 12 -0.05 0.13 -6.21
CA PHE A 12 1.38 -0.04 -6.40
C PHE A 12 1.80 0.29 -7.84
N GLU A 13 1.17 -0.35 -8.83
CA GLU A 13 1.52 -0.17 -10.24
C GLU A 13 1.32 1.28 -10.69
N LYS A 14 0.24 1.92 -10.23
CA LYS A 14 -0.03 3.33 -10.50
C LYS A 14 1.00 4.26 -9.84
N SER A 15 1.36 4.01 -8.59
CA SER A 15 2.18 4.93 -7.80
C SER A 15 3.65 4.87 -8.16
N PHE A 16 4.17 3.66 -8.42
CA PHE A 16 5.57 3.45 -8.78
C PHE A 16 5.81 3.43 -10.29
N ASN A 17 4.75 3.48 -11.10
CA ASN A 17 4.81 3.25 -12.54
C ASN A 17 5.62 1.97 -12.86
N ASP A 18 5.37 0.92 -12.07
CA ASP A 18 6.12 -0.33 -12.07
C ASP A 18 5.14 -1.49 -12.08
N LYS A 19 5.22 -2.36 -13.10
CA LYS A 19 4.33 -3.51 -13.21
C LYS A 19 4.76 -4.60 -12.24
N VAL A 20 3.81 -5.24 -11.56
CA VAL A 20 4.12 -6.37 -10.68
C VAL A 20 4.46 -7.59 -11.54
N GLU A 21 5.68 -8.12 -11.36
CA GLU A 21 6.19 -9.31 -12.05
C GLU A 21 5.96 -10.59 -11.23
N LYS A 22 6.05 -10.47 -9.90
CA LYS A 22 5.83 -11.57 -8.96
C LYS A 22 4.94 -11.10 -7.82
N ASN A 23 3.94 -11.90 -7.50
CA ASN A 23 3.14 -11.79 -6.29
C ASN A 23 3.34 -13.05 -5.45
N TYR A 24 3.41 -12.86 -4.15
CA TYR A 24 3.40 -13.95 -3.18
C TYR A 24 2.47 -13.56 -2.05
N SER A 25 1.43 -14.36 -1.84
CA SER A 25 0.53 -14.23 -0.72
C SER A 25 0.67 -15.47 0.15
N VAL A 26 1.12 -15.27 1.38
CA VAL A 26 0.97 -16.25 2.46
C VAL A 26 0.10 -15.57 3.46
N GLU A 27 -1.12 -16.05 3.65
CA GLU A 27 -2.04 -15.39 4.55
C GLU A 27 -1.41 -15.19 5.95
N PRO A 28 -1.46 -13.97 6.51
CA PRO A 28 -2.20 -12.81 6.01
C PRO A 28 -1.33 -11.77 5.24
N PHE A 29 -0.10 -12.11 4.89
CA PHE A 29 0.89 -11.27 4.22
C PHE A 29 0.69 -11.19 2.71
N ILE A 30 0.83 -9.98 2.17
CA ILE A 30 0.78 -9.72 0.72
C ILE A 30 2.11 -9.11 0.30
N CYS A 31 2.81 -9.78 -0.62
CA CYS A 31 4.09 -9.35 -1.14
C CYS A 31 4.03 -9.16 -2.65
N PHE A 32 4.49 -8.02 -3.14
CA PHE A 32 4.68 -7.73 -4.56
C PHE A 32 6.13 -7.44 -4.87
N SER A 33 6.60 -7.95 -5.99
CA SER A 33 7.81 -7.51 -6.64
C SER A 33 7.47 -7.02 -8.03
N GLY A 34 7.66 -5.72 -8.25
CA GLY A 34 7.77 -5.14 -9.59
C GLY A 34 9.17 -5.31 -10.17
N LYS A 35 9.44 -4.58 -11.25
CA LYS A 35 10.72 -4.60 -11.96
C LYS A 35 11.82 -3.90 -11.16
N LYS A 36 11.48 -2.80 -10.47
CA LYS A 36 12.45 -1.98 -9.71
C LYS A 36 12.14 -1.95 -8.22
N ARG A 37 10.87 -2.15 -7.84
CA ARG A 37 10.37 -1.93 -6.48
C ARG A 37 9.65 -3.15 -5.98
N SER A 38 9.61 -3.29 -4.66
CA SER A 38 8.82 -4.31 -3.99
C SER A 38 8.04 -3.70 -2.85
N MET A 39 6.97 -4.40 -2.46
CA MET A 39 6.06 -4.00 -1.40
C MET A 39 5.72 -5.24 -0.57
N ASN A 40 5.75 -5.10 0.74
CA ASN A 40 5.28 -6.12 1.67
C ASN A 40 4.23 -5.50 2.58
N TYR A 41 3.05 -6.10 2.66
CA TYR A 41 1.97 -5.69 3.54
C TYR A 41 1.77 -6.76 4.61
N ASN A 42 1.89 -6.35 5.87
CA ASN A 42 1.50 -7.15 7.02
C ASN A 42 0.27 -6.52 7.69
N PRO A 43 -0.92 -7.14 7.63
CA PRO A 43 -2.11 -6.65 8.30
C PRO A 43 -2.05 -6.79 9.83
N ILE A 44 -1.25 -7.71 10.38
CA ILE A 44 -1.09 -7.89 11.83
C ILE A 44 -0.32 -6.70 12.41
N ASP A 45 0.82 -6.36 11.80
CA ASP A 45 1.63 -5.20 12.21
C ASP A 45 1.01 -3.88 11.74
N GLY A 46 0.00 -3.95 10.88
CA GLY A 46 -0.63 -2.80 10.26
C GLY A 46 0.37 -1.95 9.50
N CYS A 47 1.24 -2.54 8.68
CA CYS A 47 2.25 -1.77 7.94
C CYS A 47 2.45 -2.24 6.50
N ILE A 48 2.84 -1.30 5.63
CA ILE A 48 3.25 -1.56 4.25
C ILE A 48 4.69 -1.06 4.10
N ILE A 49 5.60 -1.97 3.77
CA ILE A 49 7.02 -1.69 3.61
C ILE A 49 7.35 -1.69 2.12
N PHE A 50 8.03 -0.64 1.66
CA PHE A 50 8.51 -0.51 0.29
C PHE A 50 10.03 -0.65 0.23
N SER A 51 10.53 -1.43 -0.72
CA SER A 51 11.97 -1.65 -0.91
C SER A 51 12.35 -1.58 -2.38
N ARG A 52 13.64 -1.41 -2.66
CA ARG A 52 14.17 -1.64 -4.02
C ARG A 52 14.26 -3.14 -4.25
N LYS A 53 14.11 -3.58 -5.50
CA LYS A 53 14.29 -5.00 -5.87
C LYS A 53 15.71 -5.50 -5.55
N SER A 54 16.70 -4.61 -5.65
CA SER A 54 18.10 -4.87 -5.29
C SER A 54 18.37 -4.85 -3.77
N GLY A 55 17.34 -4.70 -2.94
CA GLY A 55 17.48 -4.47 -1.50
C GLY A 55 17.51 -2.98 -1.13
N GLY A 56 17.31 -2.72 0.16
CA GLY A 56 17.23 -1.37 0.73
C GLY A 56 15.81 -0.85 0.85
N ARG A 57 15.45 -0.43 2.07
CA ARG A 57 14.16 0.15 2.41
C ARG A 57 14.01 1.53 1.75
N ILE A 58 12.87 1.76 1.11
CA ILE A 58 12.47 3.06 0.56
C ILE A 58 11.64 3.82 1.58
N GLY A 59 10.71 3.14 2.24
CA GLY A 59 9.84 3.72 3.24
C GLY A 59 8.84 2.71 3.77
N THR A 60 8.11 3.13 4.81
CA THR A 60 7.09 2.34 5.48
C THR A 60 5.86 3.19 5.68
N ILE A 61 4.68 2.67 5.36
CA ILE A 61 3.39 3.24 5.71
C ILE A 61 2.84 2.45 6.90
N PHE A 62 2.44 3.14 7.95
CA PHE A 62 1.82 2.55 9.12
C PHE A 62 0.31 2.83 9.12
N LEU A 63 -0.46 1.80 9.36
CA LEU A 63 -1.92 1.72 9.26
C LEU A 63 -2.47 1.47 10.67
N HIS A 64 -2.58 2.53 11.48
CA HIS A 64 -3.17 2.40 12.81
C HIS A 64 -4.69 2.20 12.74
N ASN A 65 -5.21 1.47 13.73
CA ASN A 65 -6.65 1.28 13.91
C ASN A 65 -7.30 2.60 14.38
N GLY A 66 -7.65 3.48 13.45
CA GLY A 66 -8.38 4.70 13.81
C GLY A 66 -8.63 5.67 12.66
N SER A 67 -7.66 5.87 11.77
CA SER A 67 -7.69 6.69 10.52
C SER A 67 -6.34 7.35 10.25
N ASP A 68 -5.47 7.39 11.26
CA ASP A 68 -4.15 7.97 11.14
C ASP A 68 -3.22 7.04 10.35
N VAL A 69 -2.87 7.50 9.16
CA VAL A 69 -1.88 6.86 8.30
C VAL A 69 -0.70 7.81 8.18
N PHE A 70 0.43 7.40 8.74
CA PHE A 70 1.72 8.09 8.66
C PHE A 70 2.71 7.23 7.89
N PHE A 71 3.78 7.86 7.44
CA PHE A 71 4.80 7.18 6.66
C PHE A 71 6.19 7.69 7.03
N GLU A 72 7.14 6.77 6.98
CA GLU A 72 8.57 7.08 7.05
C GLU A 72 9.18 6.87 5.68
N ILE A 73 10.06 7.78 5.27
CA ILE A 73 10.90 7.64 4.08
C ILE A 73 12.32 7.41 4.54
N ASN A 74 13.02 6.49 3.90
CA ASN A 74 14.47 6.42 4.03
C ASN A 74 15.09 7.67 3.36
N PRO A 75 15.79 8.55 4.09
CA PRO A 75 16.38 9.78 3.53
C PRO A 75 17.41 9.51 2.45
N GLU A 76 18.04 8.33 2.45
CA GLU A 76 18.99 7.90 1.40
C GLU A 76 18.28 7.44 0.11
N SER A 77 16.96 7.34 0.13
CA SER A 77 16.17 6.91 -0.99
C SER A 77 15.61 8.09 -1.79
N ASN A 78 16.13 8.27 -3.00
CA ASN A 78 15.54 9.16 -4.03
C ASN A 78 14.12 8.75 -4.49
N SER A 79 13.54 7.70 -3.89
CA SER A 79 12.28 7.09 -4.27
C SER A 79 11.17 7.31 -3.24
N GLY A 80 11.43 8.10 -2.20
CA GLY A 80 10.48 8.37 -1.13
C GLY A 80 9.18 9.03 -1.60
N CYS A 81 9.22 9.87 -2.64
CA CYS A 81 8.04 10.53 -3.20
C CYS A 81 6.97 9.52 -3.68
N TYR A 82 7.38 8.34 -4.16
CA TYR A 82 6.45 7.29 -4.59
C TYR A 82 5.68 6.66 -3.42
N VAL A 83 6.27 6.62 -2.23
CA VAL A 83 5.58 6.18 -1.00
C VAL A 83 4.47 7.18 -0.66
N GLY A 84 4.74 8.48 -0.79
CA GLY A 84 3.73 9.53 -0.64
C GLY A 84 2.59 9.43 -1.67
N LEU A 85 2.91 9.13 -2.94
CA LEU A 85 1.92 8.90 -3.98
C LEU A 85 1.04 7.67 -3.67
N PHE A 86 1.67 6.58 -3.23
CA PHE A 86 0.96 5.37 -2.80
C PHE A 86 0.00 5.68 -1.66
N LEU A 87 0.46 6.41 -0.65
CA LEU A 87 -0.36 6.81 0.48
C LEU A 87 -1.57 7.66 0.04
N SER A 88 -1.37 8.59 -0.87
CA SER A 88 -2.45 9.44 -1.41
C SER A 88 -3.53 8.60 -2.11
N GLU A 89 -3.12 7.66 -2.97
CA GLU A 89 -4.03 6.76 -3.67
C GLU A 89 -4.74 5.79 -2.72
N LEU A 90 -4.04 5.29 -1.69
CA LEU A 90 -4.62 4.46 -0.64
C LEU A 90 -5.70 5.22 0.15
N LYS A 91 -5.45 6.49 0.53
CA LYS A 91 -6.43 7.33 1.21
C LYS A 91 -7.69 7.55 0.36
N LYS A 92 -7.54 7.83 -0.95
CA LYS A 92 -8.67 7.95 -1.90
C LYS A 92 -9.50 6.66 -1.95
N TYR A 93 -8.83 5.50 -1.95
CA TYR A 93 -9.51 4.20 -1.91
C TYR A 93 -10.31 4.02 -0.61
N ILE A 94 -9.72 4.32 0.55
CA ILE A 94 -10.40 4.22 1.85
C ILE A 94 -11.64 5.13 1.89
N GLU A 95 -11.52 6.38 1.46
CA GLU A 95 -12.65 7.31 1.44
C GLU A 95 -13.77 6.88 0.49
N SER A 96 -13.42 6.43 -0.72
CA SER A 96 -14.42 5.96 -1.69
C SER A 96 -15.16 4.72 -1.19
N SER A 97 -14.47 3.79 -0.52
CA SER A 97 -15.09 2.60 0.07
C SER A 97 -16.04 2.96 1.21
N LYS A 98 -15.68 3.89 2.12
CA LYS A 98 -16.56 4.41 3.17
C LYS A 98 -17.84 5.03 2.59
N LYS A 99 -17.72 5.87 1.55
CA LYS A 99 -18.88 6.46 0.85
C LYS A 99 -19.80 5.39 0.25
N ARG A 100 -19.24 4.35 -0.37
CA ARG A 100 -20.01 3.24 -0.96
C ARG A 100 -20.75 2.43 0.10
N THR A 101 -20.10 2.12 1.23
CA THR A 101 -20.74 1.41 2.35
C THR A 101 -21.87 2.23 2.95
N ARG A 102 -21.68 3.54 3.16
CA ARG A 102 -22.74 4.45 3.64
C ARG A 102 -23.96 4.45 2.72
N ARG A 103 -23.77 4.52 1.39
CA ARG A 103 -24.89 4.48 0.43
C ARG A 103 -25.67 3.17 0.47
N LYS A 104 -24.98 2.03 0.57
CA LYS A 104 -25.63 0.71 0.69
C LYS A 104 -26.45 0.56 1.97
N PHE A 105 -26.03 1.24 3.04
CA PHE A 105 -26.74 1.21 4.32
C PHE A 105 -27.99 2.11 4.32
N ILE A 106 -27.94 3.27 3.65
CA ILE A 106 -29.09 4.19 3.54
C ILE A 106 -30.17 3.65 2.58
N ALA A 107 -29.79 2.81 1.61
CA ALA A 107 -30.72 2.22 0.65
C ALA A 107 -31.45 0.95 1.17
N ARG A 108 -31.33 0.64 2.47
CA ARG A 108 -32.08 -0.39 3.19
C ARG A 108 -33.05 0.28 4.14
#